data_AF-A0A7K3UMU2-F1
#
_entry.id   AF-A0A7K3UMU2-F1
#
_cell.length_a   1.000
_cell.length_b   1.000
_cell.length_c   1.000
_cell.angle_alpha   90.00
_cell.angle_beta   90.00
_cell.angle_gamma   90.00
#
_symmetry.space_group_name_H-M   'P 1'
#
loop_
_entity.id
_entity.type
_entity.pdbx_description
1 polymer ?
#
loop_
_entity_poly.entity_id
_entity_poly.type
_entity_poly.pdbx_seq_one_letter_code
_entity_poly.pdbx_strand_id
1 'polypeptide(L)'
;VQVGRARREKAIDQAAGKRAAREREEVVQEERHDFREQAPQPVQIIEPALATEAAPSARVVKERQKPLFHEMPDSRLPQVDLLDGALARQETVAPETLEMTSRLIEKKLKDFGVEVRVVAAMPGPVITRYEIEPATGVK
;
A
#
# COMPACT_ATOMS: atom_id res chain seq x y z
N VAL A 1 -15.80 52.43 49.30
CA VAL A 1 -14.85 51.28 49.23
C VAL A 1 -15.38 50.08 48.43
N GLN A 2 -16.70 49.87 48.34
CA GLN A 2 -17.27 48.65 47.71
C GLN A 2 -17.24 48.61 46.17
N VAL A 3 -17.33 49.75 45.47
CA VAL A 3 -17.46 49.81 43.99
C VAL A 3 -16.19 49.34 43.26
N GLY A 4 -15.00 49.56 43.84
CA GLY A 4 -13.73 49.12 43.25
C GLY A 4 -13.50 47.61 43.34
N ARG A 5 -14.09 46.95 44.36
CA ARG A 5 -13.96 45.51 44.58
C ARG A 5 -14.77 44.72 43.54
N ALA A 6 -16.01 45.14 43.29
CA ALA A 6 -16.89 44.53 42.29
C ALA A 6 -16.35 44.63 40.86
N ARG A 7 -15.72 45.76 40.49
CA ARG A 7 -15.06 45.91 39.18
C ARG A 7 -13.86 44.97 39.01
N ARG A 8 -13.10 44.74 40.10
CA ARG A 8 -11.96 43.82 40.12
C ARG A 8 -12.42 42.36 40.00
N GLU A 9 -13.46 41.97 40.71
CA GLU A 9 -14.08 40.63 40.63
C GLU A 9 -14.57 40.32 39.21
N LYS A 10 -15.29 41.26 38.59
CA LYS A 10 -15.78 41.10 37.22
C LYS A 10 -14.64 41.00 36.18
N ALA A 11 -13.55 41.72 36.40
CA ALA A 11 -12.37 41.64 35.54
C ALA A 11 -11.62 40.30 35.70
N ILE A 12 -11.58 39.74 36.92
CA ILE A 12 -10.97 38.43 37.20
C ILE A 12 -11.81 37.31 36.54
N ASP A 13 -13.13 37.37 36.66
CA ASP A 13 -14.06 36.42 36.03
C ASP A 13 -13.94 36.45 34.49
N GLN A 14 -13.93 37.63 33.89
CA GLN A 14 -13.73 37.78 32.44
C GLN A 14 -12.34 37.31 31.99
N ALA A 15 -11.28 37.55 32.77
CA ALA A 15 -9.94 37.07 32.45
C ALA A 15 -9.81 35.54 32.59
N ALA A 16 -10.51 34.93 33.55
CA ALA A 16 -10.61 33.48 33.67
C ALA A 16 -11.38 32.88 32.48
N GLY A 17 -12.52 33.45 32.10
CA GLY A 17 -13.29 33.02 30.94
C GLY A 17 -12.51 33.12 29.62
N LYS A 18 -11.72 34.19 29.44
CA LYS A 18 -10.83 34.34 28.28
C LYS A 18 -9.70 33.30 28.23
N ARG A 19 -9.12 32.94 29.39
CA ARG A 19 -8.09 31.88 29.47
C ARG A 19 -8.67 30.51 29.17
N ALA A 20 -9.79 30.16 29.80
CA ALA A 20 -10.49 28.90 29.55
C ALA A 20 -11.02 28.78 28.10
N ALA A 21 -11.32 29.90 27.42
CA ALA A 21 -11.67 29.89 26.01
C ALA A 21 -10.44 29.59 25.12
N ARG A 22 -9.28 30.19 25.43
CA ARG A 22 -8.02 29.94 24.70
C ARG A 22 -7.53 28.52 24.88
N GLU A 23 -7.51 28.01 26.10
CA GLU A 23 -7.10 26.61 26.38
C GLU A 23 -7.99 25.61 25.61
N ARG A 24 -9.31 25.83 25.59
CA ARG A 24 -10.22 25.00 24.78
C ARG A 24 -9.95 25.10 23.29
N GLU A 25 -9.64 26.29 22.79
CA GLU A 25 -9.32 26.50 21.39
C GLU A 25 -7.99 25.82 21.01
N GLU A 26 -7.00 25.85 21.90
CA GLU A 26 -5.69 25.22 21.75
C GLU A 26 -5.80 23.68 21.75
N VAL A 27 -6.55 23.10 22.69
CA VAL A 27 -6.84 21.65 22.72
C VAL A 27 -7.57 21.20 21.45
N VAL A 28 -8.57 21.97 20.99
CA VAL A 28 -9.30 21.64 19.74
C VAL A 28 -8.40 21.75 18.50
N GLN A 29 -7.44 22.67 18.49
CA GLN A 29 -6.46 22.80 17.41
C GLN A 29 -5.49 21.62 17.41
N GLU A 30 -5.00 21.21 18.60
CA GLU A 30 -4.10 20.08 18.79
C GLU A 30 -4.76 18.75 18.37
N GLU A 31 -5.98 18.48 18.86
CA GLU A 31 -6.74 17.30 18.42
C GLU A 31 -6.98 17.31 16.90
N ARG A 32 -7.35 18.46 16.31
CA ARG A 32 -7.54 18.57 14.86
C ARG A 32 -6.25 18.35 14.06
N HIS A 33 -5.10 18.72 14.61
CA HIS A 33 -3.80 18.51 13.98
C HIS A 33 -3.44 17.02 13.95
N ASP A 34 -3.55 16.34 15.08
CA ASP A 34 -3.30 14.90 15.20
C ASP A 34 -4.20 14.07 14.27
N PHE A 35 -5.49 14.41 14.18
CA PHE A 35 -6.43 13.77 13.26
C PHE A 35 -6.08 13.99 11.78
N ARG A 36 -5.48 15.14 11.42
CA ARG A 36 -5.06 15.44 10.05
C ARG A 36 -3.77 14.72 9.68
N GLU A 37 -2.81 14.62 10.59
CA GLU A 37 -1.55 13.90 10.35
C GLU A 37 -1.77 12.38 10.30
N GLN A 38 -2.72 11.85 11.07
CA GLN A 38 -3.08 10.43 11.05
C GLN A 38 -4.06 10.03 9.93
N ALA A 39 -4.41 10.93 9.01
CA ALA A 39 -5.25 10.56 7.88
C ALA A 39 -4.60 9.41 7.09
N PRO A 40 -5.32 8.29 6.84
CA PRO A 40 -4.76 7.15 6.11
C PRO A 40 -4.47 7.59 4.68
N GLN A 41 -3.19 7.65 4.31
CA GLN A 41 -2.81 7.85 2.91
C GLN A 41 -3.27 6.62 2.11
N PRO A 42 -3.80 6.81 0.89
CA PRO A 42 -4.22 5.69 0.05
C PRO A 42 -3.02 4.81 -0.30
N VAL A 43 -3.18 3.49 -0.15
CA VAL A 43 -2.14 2.51 -0.51
C VAL A 43 -1.90 2.58 -2.01
N GLN A 44 -0.65 2.73 -2.41
CA GLN A 44 -0.30 2.76 -3.82
C GLN A 44 -0.32 1.33 -4.38
N ILE A 45 -1.34 1.01 -5.17
CA ILE A 45 -1.42 -0.26 -5.89
C ILE A 45 -0.63 -0.09 -7.19
N ILE A 46 0.54 -0.71 -7.23
CA ILE A 46 1.37 -0.73 -8.44
C ILE A 46 0.85 -1.90 -9.26
N GLU A 47 0.09 -1.59 -10.30
CA GLU A 47 -0.35 -2.59 -11.26
C GLU A 47 0.89 -3.35 -11.77
N PRO A 48 0.81 -4.70 -11.83
CA PRO A 48 1.89 -5.44 -12.43
C PRO A 48 1.99 -4.92 -13.85
N ALA A 49 3.18 -4.50 -14.26
CA ALA A 49 3.46 -4.28 -15.67
C ALA A 49 3.11 -5.62 -16.33
N LEU A 50 1.91 -5.70 -16.92
CA LEU A 50 1.48 -6.83 -17.72
C LEU A 50 2.64 -7.01 -18.66
N ALA A 51 3.41 -8.08 -18.45
CA ALA A 51 4.51 -8.40 -19.32
C ALA A 51 3.82 -8.58 -20.66
N THR A 52 3.87 -7.54 -21.50
CA THR A 52 3.46 -7.57 -22.90
C THR A 52 3.95 -8.90 -23.41
N GLU A 53 3.01 -9.78 -23.77
CA GLU A 53 3.23 -11.21 -24.01
C GLU A 53 4.67 -11.43 -24.46
N ALA A 54 5.49 -12.01 -23.58
CA ALA A 54 6.92 -12.05 -23.81
C ALA A 54 7.16 -12.57 -25.23
N ALA A 55 7.75 -11.71 -26.08
CA ALA A 55 7.79 -11.97 -27.51
C ALA A 55 8.36 -13.38 -27.73
N PRO A 56 7.73 -14.19 -28.61
CA PRO A 56 8.13 -15.57 -28.77
C PRO A 56 9.63 -15.62 -29.11
N SER A 57 10.37 -16.47 -28.39
CA SER A 57 11.82 -16.56 -28.60
C SER A 57 12.13 -16.90 -30.06
N ALA A 58 13.26 -16.41 -30.58
CA ALA A 58 13.68 -16.67 -31.97
C ALA A 58 13.68 -18.17 -32.32
N ARG A 59 13.90 -19.04 -31.33
CA ARG A 59 13.86 -20.49 -31.47
C ARG A 59 12.44 -21.02 -31.66
N VAL A 60 11.47 -20.56 -30.87
CA VAL A 60 10.04 -20.91 -31.02
C VAL A 60 9.53 -20.52 -32.41
N VAL A 61 9.95 -19.36 -32.93
CA VAL A 61 9.56 -18.92 -34.27
C VAL A 61 10.17 -19.80 -35.37
N LYS A 62 11.45 -20.16 -35.25
CA LYS A 62 12.17 -21.00 -36.23
C LYS A 62 11.65 -22.44 -36.27
N GLU A 63 11.38 -23.02 -35.09
CA GLU A 63 10.94 -24.41 -34.95
C GLU A 63 9.43 -24.60 -35.16
N ARG A 64 8.68 -23.51 -35.37
CA ARG A 64 7.24 -23.55 -35.67
C ARG A 64 6.91 -24.36 -36.93
N GLN A 65 7.86 -24.46 -37.87
CA GLN A 65 7.76 -25.31 -39.05
C GLN A 65 8.43 -26.66 -38.78
N LYS A 66 7.61 -27.72 -38.67
CA LYS A 66 8.11 -29.09 -38.53
C LYS A 66 8.85 -29.51 -39.82
N PRO A 67 10.03 -30.15 -39.71
CA PRO A 67 10.73 -30.65 -40.89
C PRO A 67 9.88 -31.74 -41.56
N LEU A 68 9.66 -31.59 -42.86
CA LEU A 68 8.87 -32.53 -43.68
C LEU A 68 9.59 -33.87 -43.93
N PHE A 69 10.90 -33.94 -43.66
CA PHE A 69 11.74 -35.08 -43.95
C PHE A 69 12.49 -35.53 -42.69
N HIS A 70 12.48 -36.84 -42.42
CA HIS A 70 13.09 -37.46 -41.23
C HIS A 70 14.63 -37.63 -41.34
N GLU A 71 15.22 -37.34 -42.50
CA GLU A 71 16.65 -37.52 -42.78
C GLU A 71 17.52 -36.29 -42.48
N MET A 72 16.93 -35.20 -41.96
CA MET A 72 17.74 -34.07 -41.52
C MET A 72 18.57 -34.47 -40.30
N PRO A 73 19.86 -34.08 -40.22
CA PRO A 73 20.66 -34.36 -39.04
C PRO A 73 19.92 -33.79 -37.84
N ASP A 74 19.69 -34.65 -36.85
CA ASP A 74 19.06 -34.27 -35.59
C ASP A 74 19.67 -32.95 -35.14
N SER A 75 18.83 -31.92 -35.03
CA SER A 75 19.21 -30.79 -34.19
C SER A 75 19.68 -31.41 -32.88
N ARG A 76 20.90 -31.09 -32.43
CA ARG A 76 21.45 -31.64 -31.18
C ARG A 76 20.53 -31.42 -29.97
N LEU A 77 19.54 -30.52 -30.12
CA LEU A 77 18.57 -30.15 -29.12
C LEU A 77 17.16 -30.55 -29.58
N PRO A 78 16.31 -31.09 -28.68
CA PRO A 78 14.92 -31.42 -28.96
C PRO A 78 14.09 -30.16 -29.30
N GLN A 79 12.98 -30.36 -30.02
CA GLN A 79 12.07 -29.29 -30.43
C GLN A 79 11.30 -28.71 -29.23
N VAL A 80 11.05 -27.39 -29.26
CA VAL A 80 10.29 -26.69 -28.21
C VAL A 80 8.78 -27.00 -28.23
N ASP A 81 8.24 -27.51 -29.34
CA ASP A 81 6.84 -27.95 -29.47
C ASP A 81 6.51 -29.19 -28.61
N LEU A 82 7.52 -29.81 -27.99
CA LEU A 82 7.33 -30.86 -27.00
C LEU A 82 6.83 -30.33 -25.65
N LEU A 83 6.88 -29.01 -25.43
CA LEU A 83 6.39 -28.36 -24.23
C LEU A 83 4.94 -27.92 -24.43
N ASP A 84 4.15 -27.99 -23.37
CA ASP A 84 2.82 -27.40 -23.36
C ASP A 84 2.92 -25.86 -23.41
N GLY A 85 1.98 -25.24 -24.12
CA GLY A 85 1.89 -23.78 -24.22
C GLY A 85 1.63 -23.12 -22.87
N ALA A 86 2.09 -21.88 -22.70
CA ALA A 86 1.79 -21.10 -21.50
C ALA A 86 0.28 -20.88 -21.36
N LEU A 87 -0.24 -21.04 -20.14
CA LEU A 87 -1.64 -20.76 -19.84
C LEU A 87 -1.90 -19.26 -19.98
N ALA A 88 -2.98 -18.91 -20.67
CA ALA A 88 -3.30 -17.53 -21.04
C ALA A 88 -3.71 -16.61 -19.87
N ARG A 89 -3.77 -17.11 -18.63
CA ARG A 89 -4.40 -16.40 -17.52
C ARG A 89 -3.43 -16.19 -16.36
N GLN A 90 -3.01 -14.95 -16.19
CA GLN A 90 -2.56 -14.43 -14.89
C GLN A 90 -3.76 -13.65 -14.32
N GLU A 91 -4.54 -14.28 -13.44
CA GLU A 91 -5.57 -13.52 -12.71
C GLU A 91 -4.88 -12.55 -11.76
N THR A 92 -5.04 -11.25 -12.02
CA THR A 92 -4.58 -10.21 -11.12
C THR A 92 -5.60 -10.03 -10.00
N VAL A 93 -5.12 -9.77 -8.78
CA VAL A 93 -5.98 -9.50 -7.62
C VAL A 93 -6.67 -8.15 -7.78
N ALA A 94 -7.95 -8.08 -7.42
CA ALA A 94 -8.73 -6.84 -7.46
C ALA A 94 -8.19 -5.80 -6.46
N PRO A 95 -8.19 -4.49 -6.81
CA PRO A 95 -7.61 -3.45 -5.97
C PRO A 95 -8.26 -3.36 -4.59
N GLU A 96 -9.57 -3.59 -4.48
CA GLU A 96 -10.31 -3.57 -3.22
C GLU A 96 -9.84 -4.69 -2.29
N THR A 97 -9.45 -5.83 -2.86
CA THR A 97 -8.91 -6.96 -2.09
C THR A 97 -7.52 -6.61 -1.55
N LEU A 98 -6.68 -5.94 -2.36
CA LEU A 98 -5.36 -5.48 -1.94
C LEU A 98 -5.46 -4.45 -0.80
N GLU A 99 -6.42 -3.54 -0.86
CA GLU A 99 -6.69 -2.58 0.23
C GLU A 99 -7.24 -3.26 1.50
N MET A 100 -8.11 -4.26 1.34
CA MET A 100 -8.60 -5.00 2.50
C MET A 100 -7.46 -5.76 3.17
N THR A 101 -6.62 -6.41 2.39
CA THR A 101 -5.46 -7.16 2.88
C THR A 101 -4.40 -6.25 3.50
N SER A 102 -4.18 -5.04 2.95
CA SER A 102 -3.25 -4.08 3.56
C SER A 102 -3.67 -3.69 4.97
N ARG A 103 -4.95 -3.34 5.18
CA ARG A 103 -5.51 -3.06 6.51
C ARG A 103 -5.43 -4.26 7.45
N LEU A 104 -5.61 -5.47 6.91
CA LEU A 104 -5.47 -6.70 7.70
C LEU A 104 -4.03 -6.89 8.18
N ILE A 105 -3.03 -6.62 7.33
CA ILE A 105 -1.61 -6.71 7.68
C ILE A 105 -1.28 -5.73 8.83
N GLU A 106 -1.68 -4.46 8.71
CA GLU A 106 -1.45 -3.44 9.75
C GLU A 106 -2.07 -3.86 11.08
N LYS A 107 -3.33 -4.31 11.05
CA LYS A 107 -4.03 -4.80 12.25
C LYS A 107 -3.32 -5.99 12.88
N LYS A 108 -2.89 -6.97 12.06
CA LYS A 108 -2.24 -8.18 12.56
C LYS A 108 -0.87 -7.91 13.14
N LEU A 109 -0.09 -7.02 12.55
CA LEU A 109 1.21 -6.63 13.11
C LEU A 109 1.03 -5.85 14.41
N LYS A 110 0.00 -5.00 14.51
CA LYS A 110 -0.37 -4.30 15.74
C LYS A 110 -0.71 -5.26 16.89
N ASP A 111 -1.35 -6.40 16.62
CA ASP A 111 -1.63 -7.43 17.63
C ASP A 111 -0.34 -8.00 18.27
N PHE A 112 0.80 -7.94 17.55
CA PHE A 112 2.13 -8.33 18.06
C PHE A 112 2.95 -7.15 18.63
N GLY A 113 2.35 -5.96 18.76
CA GLY A 113 3.02 -4.76 19.22
C GLY A 113 3.93 -4.11 18.17
N VAL A 114 3.78 -4.48 16.90
CA VAL A 114 4.54 -3.92 15.77
C VAL A 114 3.64 -2.95 15.02
N GLU A 115 3.83 -1.65 15.24
CA GLU A 115 3.07 -0.61 14.54
C GLU A 115 3.72 -0.30 13.19
N VAL A 116 2.96 -0.48 12.11
CA VAL A 116 3.42 -0.28 10.73
C VAL A 116 2.32 0.33 9.88
N ARG A 117 2.72 0.91 8.74
CA ARG A 117 1.85 1.41 7.68
C ARG A 117 2.18 0.74 6.35
N VAL A 118 1.19 0.33 5.57
CA VAL A 118 1.42 -0.20 4.21
C VAL A 118 1.51 0.96 3.21
N VAL A 119 2.64 1.10 2.52
CA VAL A 119 2.86 2.19 1.54
C VAL A 119 2.50 1.78 0.12
N ALA A 120 2.77 0.52 -0.25
CA ALA A 120 2.50 0.02 -1.60
C ALA A 120 2.16 -1.47 -1.62
N ALA A 121 1.40 -1.88 -2.64
CA ALA A 121 1.10 -3.27 -2.95
C ALA A 121 1.45 -3.58 -4.42
N MET A 122 2.22 -4.64 -4.62
CA MET A 122 2.68 -5.12 -5.94
C MET A 122 2.27 -6.58 -6.11
N PRO A 123 1.14 -6.87 -6.79
CA PRO A 123 0.74 -8.24 -7.07
C PRO A 123 1.67 -8.85 -8.13
N GLY A 124 2.23 -10.02 -7.83
CA GLY A 124 3.00 -10.83 -8.78
C GLY A 124 2.24 -12.11 -9.16
N PRO A 125 2.84 -12.95 -10.03
CA PRO A 125 2.17 -14.16 -10.53
C PRO A 125 1.78 -15.18 -9.46
N VAL A 126 2.55 -15.24 -8.36
CA VAL A 126 2.34 -16.21 -7.26
C VAL A 126 2.12 -15.50 -5.92
N ILE A 127 2.85 -14.42 -5.67
CA ILE A 127 2.81 -13.68 -4.41
C ILE A 127 2.54 -12.20 -4.66
N THR A 128 1.92 -11.54 -3.68
CA THR A 128 1.81 -10.08 -3.65
C THR A 128 2.82 -9.53 -2.66
N ARG A 129 3.66 -8.61 -3.10
CA ARG A 129 4.62 -7.90 -2.24
C ARG A 129 3.95 -6.66 -1.66
N TYR A 130 3.89 -6.56 -0.34
CA TYR A 130 3.46 -5.35 0.37
C TYR A 130 4.68 -4.65 0.93
N GLU A 131 4.84 -3.38 0.62
CA GLU A 131 5.87 -2.53 1.23
C GLU A 131 5.27 -1.86 2.46
N ILE A 132 6.00 -1.94 3.57
CA ILE A 132 5.58 -1.41 4.87
C ILE A 132 6.61 -0.43 5.42
N GLU A 133 6.11 0.63 6.03
CA GLU A 133 6.86 1.61 6.78
C GLU A 133 6.59 1.40 8.27
N PRO A 134 7.56 0.91 9.06
CA PRO A 134 7.39 0.72 10.49
C PRO A 134 7.44 2.05 11.26
N ALA A 135 6.77 2.11 12.41
CA ALA A 135 6.86 3.25 13.31
C ALA A 135 8.28 3.41 13.87
N THR A 136 8.62 4.63 14.28
CA THR A 136 9.94 4.96 14.85
C THR A 136 10.28 4.04 16.02
N GLY A 137 11.43 3.37 15.94
CA GLY A 137 11.93 2.50 17.02
C GLY A 137 11.50 1.03 16.93
N VAL A 138 10.65 0.68 15.96
CA VAL A 138 10.37 -0.72 15.58
C VAL A 138 11.54 -1.26 14.74
N LYS A 139 11.98 -2.49 15.00
CA LYS A 139 13.13 -3.15 14.34
C LYS A 139 12.72 -4.35 13.51
#